data_AF-A0A1J4JPU5-F1
#
_entry.id   AF-A0A1J4JPU5-F1
#
_cell.length_a   1.000
_cell.length_b   1.000
_cell.length_c   1.000
_cell.angle_alpha   90.00
_cell.angle_beta   90.00
_cell.angle_gamma   90.00
#
_symmetry.space_group_name_H-M   'P 1'
#
loop_
_entity.id
_entity.type
_entity.pdbx_description
1 polymer ?
#
loop_
_entity_poly.entity_id
_entity_poly.type
_entity_poly.pdbx_seq_one_letter_code
_entity_poly.pdbx_strand_id
1 'polypeptide(L)'
;MALHFLRTFDSPIRKNLNSTGKSDLSLIWAQAASPVKSPRSKFTTDGEKEAINILSILESSKPSTPKKKLFCPPSMIQSPSQKCSSSSSLNHEDDENQDLLFSRFSITTEKKFELPSEFQNLVTFVFKGPENQNEAWENFKRIAKSVKCGLVACATYAFIFSEGKVHAKAFTGTAQKKLEENSDKLPEFDFDKALDMIDQNQSSEKLSIYSTDQFYYSVVTPFVYNFSEFNSSSGTRYRISVSGYIFAFHIEKFMKMRKNYDSFKTSKSILHQLKYGKNMK
;
A
#
# COMPACT_ATOMS: atom_id res chain seq x y z
N MET A 1 12.21 23.96 66.43
CA MET A 1 11.34 25.14 66.21
C MET A 1 10.39 24.81 65.08
N ALA A 2 9.10 24.83 65.38
CA ALA A 2 8.00 24.57 64.44
C ALA A 2 7.51 25.87 63.80
N LEU A 3 6.81 25.75 62.66
CA LEU A 3 5.59 26.48 62.23
C LEU A 3 5.39 26.15 60.72
N HIS A 4 4.62 25.12 60.36
CA HIS A 4 3.18 25.18 60.04
C HIS A 4 2.76 26.37 59.15
N PHE A 5 2.34 26.06 57.92
CA PHE A 5 1.20 26.70 57.27
C PHE A 5 0.38 25.65 56.50
N LEU A 6 -0.75 25.29 57.10
CA LEU A 6 -1.95 24.77 56.42
C LEU A 6 -2.86 25.97 56.15
N ARG A 7 -3.52 26.00 54.98
CA ARG A 7 -4.86 26.60 54.83
C ARG A 7 -5.56 26.02 53.59
N THR A 8 -6.50 25.13 53.86
CA THR A 8 -7.69 24.79 53.05
C THR A 8 -8.70 25.93 53.11
N PHE A 9 -9.43 26.19 52.03
CA PHE A 9 -10.78 26.77 51.98
C PHE A 9 -11.37 26.40 50.59
N ASP A 10 -12.31 25.47 50.51
CA ASP A 10 -13.77 25.65 50.53
C ASP A 10 -14.38 25.68 49.11
N SER A 11 -15.06 24.59 48.75
CA SER A 11 -16.28 24.62 47.92
C SER A 11 -17.45 24.99 48.85
N PRO A 12 -18.58 25.62 48.45
CA PRO A 12 -19.37 25.29 47.26
C PRO A 12 -20.11 26.48 46.60
N ILE A 13 -20.82 26.26 45.48
CA ILE A 13 -22.20 26.75 45.24
C ILE A 13 -22.76 26.04 43.99
N ARG A 14 -23.87 25.34 44.22
CA ARG A 14 -24.78 24.79 43.20
C ARG A 14 -25.59 25.93 42.57
N LYS A 15 -25.78 25.89 41.25
CA LYS A 15 -27.02 26.36 40.61
C LYS A 15 -27.53 25.26 39.69
N ASN A 16 -28.64 24.65 40.10
CA ASN A 16 -29.51 23.85 39.24
C ASN A 16 -30.20 24.79 38.25
N LEU A 17 -30.22 24.43 36.97
CA LEU A 17 -31.42 24.61 36.16
C LEU A 17 -31.49 23.49 35.11
N ASN A 18 -32.61 22.79 35.16
CA ASN A 18 -32.97 21.67 34.30
C ASN A 18 -33.09 22.12 32.83
N SER A 19 -32.40 21.45 31.93
CA SER A 19 -32.97 21.17 30.61
C SER A 19 -32.64 19.73 30.23
N THR A 20 -33.70 18.99 29.95
CA THR A 20 -33.73 17.62 29.49
C THR A 20 -33.11 17.54 28.09
N GLY A 21 -31.78 17.39 28.03
CA GLY A 21 -31.04 17.08 26.81
C GLY A 21 -30.82 15.57 26.70
N LYS A 22 -31.86 14.80 26.38
CA LYS A 22 -31.65 13.42 25.93
C LYS A 22 -31.07 13.48 24.52
N SER A 23 -29.88 12.93 24.32
CA SER A 23 -29.28 12.78 22.99
C SER A 23 -30.13 11.82 22.15
N ASP A 24 -30.32 12.10 20.86
CA ASP A 24 -31.13 11.32 19.91
C ASP A 24 -30.81 9.81 19.87
N LEU A 25 -29.60 9.42 20.25
CA LEU A 25 -29.20 8.01 20.34
C LEU A 25 -29.89 7.25 21.49
N SER A 26 -30.42 7.94 22.50
CA SER A 26 -31.15 7.32 23.62
C SER A 26 -32.62 7.01 23.31
N LEU A 27 -33.17 7.56 22.22
CA LEU A 27 -34.53 7.26 21.73
C LEU A 27 -34.58 5.99 20.87
N ILE A 28 -33.48 5.67 20.18
CA ILE A 28 -33.41 4.53 19.26
C ILE A 28 -33.31 3.19 20.03
N TRP A 29 -32.63 3.17 21.18
CA TRP A 29 -32.54 1.97 22.01
C TRP A 29 -33.76 1.68 22.88
N ALA A 30 -34.64 2.66 23.12
CA ALA A 30 -35.88 2.44 23.86
C ALA A 30 -36.95 1.66 23.05
N GLN A 31 -36.78 1.52 21.73
CA GLN A 31 -37.71 0.78 20.88
C GLN A 31 -37.38 -0.72 20.73
N ALA A 32 -36.27 -1.20 21.29
CA ALA A 32 -35.80 -2.58 21.07
C ALA A 32 -36.09 -3.55 22.23
N ALA A 33 -36.94 -3.20 23.20
CA ALA A 33 -37.18 -4.04 24.37
C ALA A 33 -38.65 -4.09 24.84
N SER A 34 -39.50 -4.87 24.16
CA SER A 34 -40.36 -5.93 24.76
C SER A 34 -41.63 -6.24 23.95
N PRO A 35 -42.15 -7.48 24.01
CA PRO A 35 -43.20 -7.99 23.13
C PRO A 35 -44.59 -8.11 23.81
N VAL A 36 -45.57 -8.53 22.99
CA VAL A 36 -46.87 -9.17 23.31
C VAL A 36 -48.08 -8.24 23.52
N LYS A 37 -49.07 -8.33 22.59
CA LYS A 37 -50.45 -8.87 22.80
C LYS A 37 -51.36 -8.57 21.60
N SER A 38 -51.91 -9.63 21.00
CA SER A 38 -53.09 -9.67 20.10
C SER A 38 -54.40 -9.80 20.94
N PRO A 39 -55.64 -10.08 20.44
CA PRO A 39 -56.25 -10.13 19.07
C PRO A 39 -57.74 -9.57 18.99
N ARG A 40 -58.42 -9.75 17.83
CA ARG A 40 -59.90 -9.88 17.53
C ARG A 40 -60.43 -8.83 16.50
N SER A 41 -61.37 -9.08 15.58
CA SER A 41 -62.18 -10.24 15.15
C SER A 41 -62.96 -9.94 13.85
N LYS A 42 -63.13 -10.95 12.99
CA LYS A 42 -64.27 -11.36 12.11
C LYS A 42 -65.23 -10.31 11.50
N PHE A 43 -65.40 -10.36 10.18
CA PHE A 43 -66.70 -10.39 9.46
C PHE A 43 -66.57 -11.06 8.08
N THR A 44 -67.68 -11.55 7.56
CA THR A 44 -67.89 -12.63 6.60
C THR A 44 -68.31 -12.18 5.19
N THR A 45 -68.11 -13.08 4.22
CA THR A 45 -68.92 -13.41 3.01
C THR A 45 -69.07 -12.43 1.84
N ASP A 46 -68.43 -12.86 0.74
CA ASP A 46 -68.95 -13.06 -0.63
C ASP A 46 -69.77 -11.97 -1.34
N GLY A 47 -69.16 -11.42 -2.38
CA GLY A 47 -69.81 -10.63 -3.42
C GLY A 47 -68.85 -10.25 -4.54
N GLU A 48 -68.80 -11.08 -5.58
CA GLU A 48 -68.33 -10.80 -6.94
C GLU A 48 -66.85 -10.48 -7.23
N LYS A 49 -66.44 -10.98 -8.39
CA LYS A 49 -65.09 -10.99 -8.92
C LYS A 49 -64.71 -9.60 -9.43
N GLU A 50 -63.77 -8.95 -8.76
CA GLU A 50 -62.88 -7.99 -9.41
C GLU A 50 -61.45 -8.48 -9.27
N ALA A 51 -60.85 -8.89 -10.40
CA ALA A 51 -59.42 -9.09 -10.47
C ALA A 51 -58.76 -7.72 -10.26
N ILE A 52 -58.24 -7.50 -9.06
CA ILE A 52 -57.45 -6.31 -8.73
C ILE A 52 -56.24 -6.33 -9.65
N ASN A 53 -56.26 -5.49 -10.68
CA ASN A 53 -55.09 -5.26 -11.51
C ASN A 53 -54.10 -4.43 -10.69
N ILE A 54 -53.16 -5.11 -10.04
CA ILE A 54 -52.14 -4.50 -9.17
C ILE A 54 -51.36 -3.39 -9.91
N LEU A 55 -51.30 -3.45 -11.24
CA LEU A 55 -50.66 -2.43 -12.07
C LEU A 55 -51.43 -1.10 -12.11
N SER A 56 -52.78 -1.09 -12.02
CA SER A 56 -53.56 0.16 -12.06
C SER A 56 -53.60 0.92 -10.73
N ILE A 57 -53.29 0.24 -9.62
CA ILE A 57 -53.16 0.89 -8.29
C ILE A 57 -51.75 1.51 -8.12
N LEU A 58 -50.73 1.00 -8.81
CA LEU A 58 -49.38 1.56 -8.79
C LEU A 58 -49.20 2.79 -9.69
N GLU A 59 -50.07 3.01 -10.68
CA GLU A 59 -49.97 4.15 -11.61
C GLU A 59 -50.58 5.46 -11.10
N SER A 60 -51.44 5.43 -10.08
CA SER A 60 -52.21 6.60 -9.64
C SER A 60 -51.60 7.41 -8.48
N SER A 61 -50.41 7.05 -7.98
CA SER A 61 -49.69 7.87 -7.01
C SER A 61 -48.51 8.61 -7.65
N LYS A 62 -48.78 9.68 -8.39
CA LYS A 62 -47.77 10.72 -8.69
C LYS A 62 -47.88 11.83 -7.65
N PRO A 63 -47.07 11.83 -6.57
CA PRO A 63 -46.85 13.05 -5.82
C PRO A 63 -46.01 14.01 -6.69
N SER A 64 -46.59 15.16 -7.01
CA SER A 64 -45.86 16.32 -7.55
C SER A 64 -44.91 16.84 -6.48
N THR A 65 -43.70 16.29 -6.43
CA THR A 65 -42.61 16.86 -5.64
C THR A 65 -41.74 17.74 -6.55
N PRO A 66 -41.42 18.99 -6.15
CA PRO A 66 -40.48 19.81 -6.90
C PRO A 66 -39.15 19.08 -7.00
N LYS A 67 -38.57 19.03 -8.20
CA LYS A 67 -37.27 18.39 -8.47
C LYS A 67 -36.22 19.03 -7.55
N LYS A 68 -35.87 18.36 -6.44
CA LYS A 68 -34.65 18.66 -5.70
C LYS A 68 -33.51 18.49 -6.70
N LYS A 69 -32.85 19.59 -7.06
CA LYS A 69 -31.56 19.52 -7.74
C LYS A 69 -30.65 18.74 -6.81
N LEU A 70 -30.40 17.48 -7.16
CA LEU A 70 -29.34 16.72 -6.55
C LEU A 70 -28.09 17.56 -6.74
N PHE A 71 -27.52 18.03 -5.63
CA PHE A 71 -26.15 18.47 -5.63
C PHE A 71 -25.34 17.24 -6.01
N CYS A 72 -25.00 17.12 -7.30
CA CYS A 72 -23.86 16.32 -7.67
C CYS A 72 -22.67 17.01 -7.01
N PRO A 73 -21.96 16.36 -6.06
CA PRO A 73 -20.66 16.87 -5.67
C PRO A 73 -19.86 17.08 -6.95
N PRO A 74 -19.05 18.15 -7.06
CA PRO A 74 -18.23 18.37 -8.23
C PRO A 74 -17.52 17.05 -8.50
N SER A 75 -17.79 16.46 -9.67
CA SER A 75 -17.13 15.24 -10.13
C SER A 75 -15.68 15.41 -9.78
N MET A 76 -15.16 14.50 -8.93
CA MET A 76 -13.74 14.44 -8.60
C MET A 76 -13.02 14.81 -9.87
N ILE A 77 -12.35 15.96 -9.84
CA ILE A 77 -11.28 16.26 -10.77
C ILE A 77 -10.58 14.93 -10.91
N GLN A 78 -10.61 14.37 -12.12
CA GLN A 78 -9.81 13.20 -12.43
C GLN A 78 -8.42 13.62 -11.99
N SER A 79 -8.00 13.18 -10.81
CA SER A 79 -6.61 13.16 -10.40
C SER A 79 -5.93 12.63 -11.65
N PRO A 80 -5.02 13.41 -12.27
CA PRO A 80 -4.58 13.13 -13.62
C PRO A 80 -4.23 11.66 -13.63
N SER A 81 -5.00 10.88 -14.39
CA SER A 81 -4.68 9.50 -14.64
C SER A 81 -3.25 9.58 -15.11
N GLN A 82 -2.32 9.05 -14.31
CA GLN A 82 -0.94 8.93 -14.75
C GLN A 82 -1.08 8.18 -16.06
N LYS A 83 -0.87 8.92 -17.16
CA LYS A 83 -0.78 8.36 -18.49
C LYS A 83 0.18 7.20 -18.30
N CYS A 84 -0.32 5.98 -18.48
CA CYS A 84 0.54 4.87 -18.82
C CYS A 84 1.22 5.31 -20.11
N SER A 85 2.37 5.97 -19.97
CA SER A 85 3.30 6.23 -21.04
C SER A 85 3.81 4.87 -21.48
N SER A 86 3.07 4.32 -22.44
CA SER A 86 3.63 3.40 -23.42
C SER A 86 4.57 4.22 -24.30
N SER A 87 5.75 4.55 -23.78
CA SER A 87 6.87 5.07 -24.56
C SER A 87 7.85 3.93 -24.82
N SER A 88 7.71 3.34 -26.01
CA SER A 88 8.78 2.61 -26.68
C SER A 88 9.92 3.55 -27.09
N SER A 89 11.12 2.97 -27.22
CA SER A 89 12.42 3.51 -27.67
C SER A 89 13.10 4.50 -26.72
N LEU A 90 14.11 4.07 -25.96
CA LEU A 90 15.54 3.91 -26.32
C LEU A 90 16.27 5.25 -26.43
N ASN A 91 17.35 5.36 -25.65
CA ASN A 91 18.39 6.39 -25.62
C ASN A 91 18.07 7.64 -24.80
N HIS A 92 18.14 7.50 -23.48
CA HIS A 92 18.79 8.48 -22.61
C HIS A 92 19.33 7.71 -21.39
N GLU A 93 20.64 7.46 -21.42
CA GLU A 93 21.44 7.55 -20.21
C GLU A 93 21.31 9.01 -19.70
N ASP A 94 21.45 9.18 -18.39
CA ASP A 94 21.37 10.45 -17.64
C ASP A 94 19.95 10.91 -17.24
N ASP A 95 19.38 10.28 -16.21
CA ASP A 95 19.09 10.95 -14.92
C ASP A 95 18.24 10.09 -13.95
N GLU A 96 18.84 9.79 -12.79
CA GLU A 96 18.25 9.91 -11.46
C GLU A 96 16.98 9.13 -11.05
N ASN A 97 16.68 7.97 -11.63
CA ASN A 97 15.73 7.05 -10.98
C ASN A 97 16.12 5.58 -11.09
N GLN A 98 17.18 5.21 -10.35
CA GLN A 98 17.41 3.81 -10.03
C GLN A 98 16.28 3.33 -9.10
N ASP A 99 15.32 2.63 -9.69
CA ASP A 99 14.29 1.93 -8.95
C ASP A 99 14.94 0.78 -8.16
N LEU A 100 14.76 0.76 -6.84
CA LEU A 100 15.53 -0.12 -5.95
C LEU A 100 14.97 -1.56 -5.92
N LEU A 101 13.64 -1.66 -5.81
CA LEU A 101 12.94 -2.93 -5.61
C LEU A 101 11.55 -2.86 -6.22
N PHE A 102 11.16 -3.96 -6.87
CA PHE A 102 9.91 -4.08 -7.59
C PHE A 102 9.04 -5.16 -6.96
N SER A 103 7.74 -4.89 -6.86
CA SER A 103 6.75 -5.83 -6.34
C SER A 103 6.20 -6.76 -7.43
N ARG A 104 6.20 -6.27 -8.66
CA ARG A 104 5.66 -6.95 -9.83
C ARG A 104 6.39 -6.55 -11.09
N PHE A 105 6.68 -7.52 -11.93
CA PHE A 105 7.16 -7.32 -13.28
C PHE A 105 6.36 -8.20 -14.23
N SER A 106 5.90 -7.64 -15.35
CA SER A 106 5.13 -8.39 -16.35
C SER A 106 5.67 -8.14 -17.73
N ILE A 107 5.69 -9.19 -18.53
CA ILE A 107 6.15 -9.19 -19.91
C ILE A 107 5.00 -9.72 -20.75
N THR A 108 4.67 -9.03 -21.83
CA THR A 108 3.71 -9.47 -22.85
C THR A 108 4.42 -9.60 -24.20
N THR A 109 4.32 -10.77 -24.80
CA THR A 109 4.99 -11.17 -26.05
C THR A 109 3.99 -11.79 -27.03
N GLU A 110 4.40 -11.92 -28.29
CA GLU A 110 3.67 -12.63 -29.36
C GLU A 110 3.91 -14.15 -29.36
N LYS A 111 5.05 -14.59 -28.83
CA LYS A 111 5.38 -16.02 -28.64
C LYS A 111 5.35 -16.38 -27.16
N LYS A 112 5.17 -17.66 -26.85
CA LYS A 112 5.21 -18.18 -25.47
C LYS A 112 6.56 -17.78 -24.85
N PHE A 113 6.48 -17.06 -23.74
CA PHE A 113 7.69 -16.66 -23.02
C PHE A 113 8.23 -17.85 -22.22
N GLU A 114 9.43 -18.29 -22.56
CA GLU A 114 10.14 -19.32 -21.81
C GLU A 114 10.94 -18.68 -20.68
N LEU A 115 10.52 -18.95 -19.44
CA LEU A 115 11.23 -18.49 -18.26
C LEU A 115 12.51 -19.33 -18.08
N PRO A 116 13.72 -18.74 -18.08
CA PRO A 116 14.94 -19.49 -17.85
C PRO A 116 14.91 -20.20 -16.49
N SER A 117 15.55 -21.37 -16.43
CA SER A 117 15.61 -22.20 -15.21
C SER A 117 16.17 -21.45 -14.00
N GLU A 118 17.11 -20.52 -14.22
CA GLU A 118 17.68 -19.63 -13.20
C GLU A 118 16.61 -18.86 -12.39
N PHE A 119 15.45 -18.59 -12.98
CA PHE A 119 14.39 -17.81 -12.34
C PHE A 119 13.38 -18.67 -11.59
N GLN A 120 13.29 -19.98 -11.85
CA GLN A 120 12.18 -20.80 -11.34
C GLN A 120 12.16 -20.93 -9.82
N ASN A 121 13.32 -20.84 -9.16
CA ASN A 121 13.47 -21.02 -7.71
C ASN A 121 14.02 -19.77 -7.00
N LEU A 122 13.81 -18.58 -7.58
CA LEU A 122 14.26 -17.36 -6.93
C LEU A 122 13.43 -17.06 -5.68
N VAL A 123 14.14 -16.75 -4.62
CA VAL A 123 13.60 -16.31 -3.34
C VAL A 123 14.30 -15.03 -2.92
N THR A 124 13.59 -14.20 -2.16
CA THR A 124 14.16 -13.05 -1.46
C THR A 124 13.94 -13.27 0.02
N PHE A 125 14.99 -13.06 0.82
CA PHE A 125 14.93 -13.08 2.27
C PHE A 125 14.54 -11.69 2.77
N VAL A 126 13.49 -11.61 3.58
CA VAL A 126 12.82 -10.35 3.89
C VAL A 126 12.60 -10.20 5.38
N PHE A 127 13.00 -9.07 5.93
CA PHE A 127 12.69 -8.68 7.30
C PHE A 127 11.95 -7.34 7.29
N LYS A 128 10.80 -7.31 7.97
CA LYS A 128 9.89 -6.15 8.03
C LYS A 128 9.28 -6.00 9.42
N GLY A 129 10.10 -5.75 10.44
CA GLY A 129 9.60 -5.72 11.80
C GLY A 129 10.43 -4.81 12.70
N PRO A 130 9.82 -4.21 13.73
CA PRO A 130 10.59 -3.69 14.86
C PRO A 130 11.11 -4.84 15.74
N GLU A 131 10.44 -5.99 15.75
CA GLU A 131 10.81 -7.16 16.55
C GLU A 131 12.14 -7.75 16.09
N ASN A 132 13.07 -7.96 17.02
CA ASN A 132 14.41 -8.50 16.76
C ASN A 132 15.22 -7.71 15.72
N GLN A 133 14.87 -6.44 15.47
CA GLN A 133 15.51 -5.60 14.45
C GLN A 133 17.03 -5.50 14.64
N ASN A 134 17.48 -5.30 15.88
CA ASN A 134 18.91 -5.22 16.19
C ASN A 134 19.64 -6.52 15.81
N GLU A 135 19.05 -7.69 16.12
CA GLU A 135 19.67 -8.99 15.82
C GLU A 135 19.63 -9.30 14.32
N ALA A 136 18.53 -8.96 13.64
CA ALA A 136 18.41 -9.10 12.19
C ALA A 136 19.44 -8.21 11.47
N TRP A 137 19.57 -6.96 11.93
CA TRP A 137 20.52 -6.00 11.37
C TRP A 137 21.97 -6.41 11.62
N GLU A 138 22.35 -6.76 12.86
CA GLU A 138 23.70 -7.22 13.18
C GLU A 138 24.10 -8.46 12.37
N ASN A 139 23.16 -9.37 12.10
CA ASN A 139 23.42 -10.50 11.24
C ASN A 139 23.58 -10.09 9.77
N PHE A 140 22.69 -9.21 9.26
CA PHE A 140 22.78 -8.69 7.90
C PHE A 140 24.11 -7.93 7.69
N LYS A 141 24.52 -7.08 8.63
CA LYS A 141 25.79 -6.33 8.59
C LYS A 141 27.01 -7.23 8.39
N ARG A 142 27.02 -8.43 8.99
CA ARG A 142 28.10 -9.43 8.82
C ARG A 142 28.15 -10.01 7.41
N ILE A 143 26.99 -10.18 6.76
CA ILE A 143 26.91 -10.76 5.41
C ILE A 143 26.84 -9.70 4.30
N ALA A 144 26.67 -8.42 4.64
CA ALA A 144 26.47 -7.33 3.67
C ALA A 144 27.61 -7.16 2.66
N LYS A 145 28.84 -7.60 3.00
CA LYS A 145 29.98 -7.60 2.06
C LYS A 145 29.96 -8.76 1.07
N SER A 146 29.40 -9.92 1.47
CA SER A 146 29.37 -11.13 0.65
C SER A 146 28.07 -11.34 -0.11
N VAL A 147 26.99 -10.66 0.30
CA VAL A 147 25.69 -10.77 -0.35
C VAL A 147 25.77 -10.27 -1.79
N LYS A 148 25.14 -11.01 -2.71
CA LYS A 148 25.05 -10.58 -4.11
C LYS A 148 24.31 -9.26 -4.24
N CYS A 149 23.15 -9.16 -3.59
CA CYS A 149 22.42 -7.92 -3.48
C CYS A 149 21.58 -7.88 -2.19
N GLY A 150 21.74 -6.81 -1.43
CA GLY A 150 20.92 -6.47 -0.28
C GLY A 150 20.37 -5.06 -0.42
N LEU A 151 19.18 -4.82 0.11
CA LEU A 151 18.56 -3.52 0.21
C LEU A 151 18.12 -3.30 1.65
N VAL A 152 18.57 -2.21 2.24
CA VAL A 152 18.10 -1.77 3.55
C VAL A 152 17.42 -0.43 3.37
N ALA A 153 16.13 -0.41 3.68
CA ALA A 153 15.30 0.76 3.55
C ALA A 153 14.87 1.27 4.92
N CYS A 154 15.16 2.55 5.13
CA CYS A 154 14.68 3.37 6.23
C CYS A 154 13.44 4.15 5.78
N ALA A 155 12.91 5.02 6.65
CA ALA A 155 11.77 5.87 6.31
C ALA A 155 12.08 6.87 5.19
N THR A 156 13.31 7.38 5.16
CA THR A 156 13.68 8.57 4.39
C THR A 156 14.70 8.31 3.28
N TYR A 157 15.41 7.19 3.36
CA TYR A 157 16.40 6.77 2.36
C TYR A 157 16.50 5.24 2.35
N ALA A 158 17.21 4.71 1.36
CA ALA A 158 17.56 3.31 1.29
C ALA A 158 18.95 3.11 0.68
N PHE A 159 19.60 2.03 1.10
CA PHE A 159 20.93 1.63 0.67
C PHE A 159 20.87 0.27 -0.01
N ILE A 160 21.39 0.19 -1.24
CA ILE A 160 21.63 -1.06 -1.95
C ILE A 160 23.08 -1.46 -1.73
N PHE A 161 23.29 -2.65 -1.18
CA PHE A 161 24.58 -3.31 -1.06
C PHE A 161 24.70 -4.32 -2.20
N SER A 162 25.70 -4.21 -3.07
CA SER A 162 25.91 -5.16 -4.16
C SER A 162 27.39 -5.33 -4.45
N GLU A 163 27.89 -6.56 -4.32
CA GLU A 163 29.28 -6.92 -4.69
C GLU A 163 30.33 -5.97 -4.07
N GLY A 164 30.14 -5.58 -2.81
CA GLY A 164 31.03 -4.69 -2.07
C GLY A 164 30.87 -3.19 -2.36
N LYS A 165 29.95 -2.80 -3.26
CA LYS A 165 29.57 -1.40 -3.50
C LYS A 165 28.27 -1.05 -2.81
N VAL A 166 28.11 0.23 -2.45
CA VAL A 166 26.86 0.74 -1.89
C VAL A 166 26.31 1.87 -2.76
N HIS A 167 25.03 1.77 -3.07
CA HIS A 167 24.27 2.83 -3.71
C HIS A 167 23.21 3.36 -2.76
N ALA A 168 23.17 4.68 -2.58
CA ALA A 168 22.20 5.34 -1.73
C ALA A 168 21.11 6.02 -2.56
N LYS A 169 19.87 5.95 -2.09
CA LYS A 169 18.74 6.68 -2.67
C LYS A 169 17.92 7.33 -1.57
N ALA A 170 17.72 8.64 -1.68
CA ALA A 170 16.80 9.38 -0.83
C ALA A 170 15.36 9.30 -1.36
N PHE A 171 14.40 9.34 -0.44
CA PHE A 171 12.96 9.44 -0.75
C PHE A 171 12.42 10.85 -0.55
N THR A 172 13.17 11.73 0.13
CA THR A 172 12.80 13.13 0.36
C THR A 172 13.98 14.05 0.06
N GLY A 173 13.70 15.29 -0.33
CA GLY A 173 14.77 16.28 -0.61
C GLY A 173 15.62 16.61 0.62
N THR A 174 15.07 16.49 1.84
CA THR A 174 15.84 16.65 3.09
C THR A 174 16.81 15.49 3.31
N ALA A 175 16.39 14.26 2.99
CA ALA A 175 17.26 13.10 3.07
C ALA A 175 18.33 13.12 2.00
N GLN A 176 18.03 13.65 0.81
CA GLN A 176 19.01 13.84 -0.25
C GLN A 176 20.15 14.75 0.21
N LYS A 177 19.84 15.91 0.80
CA LYS A 177 20.86 16.79 1.41
C LYS A 177 21.70 16.08 2.47
N LYS A 178 21.05 15.29 3.34
CA LYS A 178 21.77 14.50 4.36
C LYS A 178 22.72 13.48 3.73
N LEU A 179 22.34 12.85 2.61
CA LEU A 179 23.23 11.95 1.89
C LEU A 179 24.38 12.70 1.21
N GLU A 180 24.11 13.86 0.61
CA GLU A 180 25.12 14.73 -0.03
C GLU A 180 26.14 15.27 0.99
N GLU A 181 25.72 15.58 2.21
CA GLU A 181 26.62 15.97 3.31
C GLU A 181 27.58 14.84 3.73
N ASN A 182 27.22 13.58 3.48
CA ASN A 182 28.00 12.41 3.88
C ASN A 182 28.78 11.76 2.72
N SER A 183 28.42 12.05 1.46
CA SER A 183 29.08 11.55 0.25
C SER A 183 29.05 12.57 -0.88
N ASP A 184 30.22 12.84 -1.47
CA ASP A 184 30.38 13.79 -2.58
C ASP A 184 29.98 13.21 -3.95
N LYS A 185 29.71 11.89 -4.04
CA LYS A 185 29.52 11.16 -5.32
C LYS A 185 28.27 10.30 -5.36
N LEU A 186 27.11 10.87 -5.03
CA LEU A 186 25.84 10.14 -5.19
C LEU A 186 25.60 9.73 -6.66
N PRO A 187 25.02 8.54 -6.92
CA PRO A 187 24.43 7.61 -5.94
C PRO A 187 25.44 6.67 -5.27
N GLU A 188 26.72 6.68 -5.64
CA GLU A 188 27.76 5.88 -4.98
C GLU A 188 28.00 6.38 -3.56
N PHE A 189 28.02 5.45 -2.61
CA PHE A 189 28.11 5.76 -1.19
C PHE A 189 29.16 4.88 -0.53
N ASP A 190 29.85 5.43 0.46
CA ASP A 190 30.86 4.71 1.21
C ASP A 190 30.20 3.59 2.04
N PHE A 191 30.79 2.39 1.97
CA PHE A 191 30.21 1.20 2.60
C PHE A 191 30.10 1.36 4.12
N ASP A 192 31.16 1.81 4.79
CA ASP A 192 31.20 1.90 6.24
C ASP A 192 30.31 3.05 6.73
N LYS A 193 30.30 4.20 6.01
CA LYS A 193 29.35 5.29 6.31
C LYS A 193 27.89 4.86 6.17
N ALA A 194 27.55 4.03 5.18
CA ALA A 194 26.18 3.53 5.04
C ALA A 194 25.77 2.70 6.26
N LEU A 195 26.66 1.85 6.75
CA LEU A 195 26.43 1.07 7.97
C LEU A 195 26.24 1.98 9.18
N ASP A 196 27.10 2.98 9.37
CA ASP A 196 27.01 3.93 10.48
C ASP A 196 25.70 4.72 10.45
N MET A 197 25.24 5.15 9.27
CA MET A 197 23.95 5.84 9.13
C MET A 197 22.77 4.95 9.50
N ILE A 198 22.79 3.67 9.10
CA ILE A 198 21.75 2.71 9.48
C ILE A 198 21.82 2.42 10.98
N ASP A 199 23.03 2.27 11.56
CA ASP A 199 23.23 2.04 12.99
C ASP A 199 22.66 3.17 13.85
N GLN A 200 22.78 4.43 13.41
CA GLN A 200 22.19 5.58 14.09
C GLN A 200 20.65 5.60 14.00
N ASN A 201 20.10 5.07 12.91
CA ASN A 201 18.67 5.12 12.64
C ASN A 201 17.91 3.88 13.12
N GLN A 202 18.56 2.74 13.31
CA GLN A 202 17.90 1.48 13.67
C GLN A 202 17.17 1.54 15.02
N SER A 203 17.58 2.41 15.96
CA SER A 203 16.89 2.52 17.24
C SER A 203 15.62 3.37 17.18
N SER A 204 15.47 4.22 16.15
CA SER A 204 14.39 5.20 16.02
C SER A 204 13.44 4.91 14.86
N GLU A 205 13.90 4.21 13.83
CA GLU A 205 13.13 3.90 12.62
C GLU A 205 12.95 2.40 12.44
N LYS A 206 11.82 2.01 11.82
CA LYS A 206 11.58 0.64 11.40
C LYS A 206 12.37 0.36 10.12
N LEU A 207 13.31 -0.57 10.19
CA LEU A 207 14.08 -1.03 9.04
C LEU A 207 13.28 -2.05 8.23
N SER A 208 13.47 -2.00 6.91
CA SER A 208 13.07 -3.08 6.00
C SER A 208 14.31 -3.59 5.30
N ILE A 209 14.65 -4.86 5.54
CA ILE A 209 15.84 -5.50 4.97
C ILE A 209 15.37 -6.53 3.93
N TYR A 210 15.94 -6.46 2.74
CA TYR A 210 15.73 -7.42 1.66
C TYR A 210 17.09 -7.94 1.22
N SER A 211 17.22 -9.24 1.04
CA SER A 211 18.50 -9.86 0.70
C SER A 211 18.29 -11.02 -0.27
N THR A 212 19.25 -11.23 -1.17
CA THR A 212 19.35 -12.48 -1.94
C THR A 212 19.75 -13.67 -1.08
N ASP A 213 20.41 -13.41 0.04
CA ASP A 213 21.01 -14.42 0.91
C ASP A 213 20.31 -14.43 2.28
N GLN A 214 20.33 -15.58 2.94
CA GLN A 214 19.67 -15.77 4.23
C GLN A 214 20.33 -14.96 5.34
N PHE A 215 19.51 -14.34 6.19
CA PHE A 215 19.93 -13.69 7.43
C PHE A 215 18.94 -13.96 8.57
N TYR A 216 19.30 -13.62 9.80
CA TYR A 216 18.48 -13.88 10.97
C TYR A 216 17.14 -13.15 10.91
N TYR A 217 16.08 -13.83 11.38
CA TYR A 217 14.69 -13.35 11.36
C TYR A 217 14.12 -13.02 9.98
N SER A 218 14.85 -13.36 8.91
CA SER A 218 14.35 -13.18 7.55
C SER A 218 13.29 -14.22 7.20
N VAL A 219 12.23 -13.76 6.54
CA VAL A 219 11.17 -14.59 5.97
C VAL A 219 11.50 -14.83 4.50
N VAL A 220 11.53 -16.11 4.11
CA VAL A 220 11.73 -16.51 2.72
C VAL A 220 10.49 -16.17 1.91
N THR A 221 10.64 -15.28 0.92
CA THR A 221 9.56 -14.90 0.01
C THR A 221 9.89 -15.37 -1.41
N PRO A 222 9.21 -16.39 -1.94
CA PRO A 222 9.45 -16.90 -3.29
C PRO A 222 8.89 -15.97 -4.36
N PHE A 223 9.45 -16.04 -5.56
CA PHE A 223 8.87 -15.39 -6.73
C PHE A 223 7.68 -16.21 -7.24
N VAL A 224 6.56 -15.55 -7.47
CA VAL A 224 5.34 -16.17 -8.00
C VAL A 224 5.22 -15.85 -9.48
N TYR A 225 5.21 -16.89 -10.30
CA TYR A 225 5.13 -16.80 -11.75
C TYR A 225 3.73 -17.17 -12.23
N ASN A 226 3.06 -16.24 -12.90
CA ASN A 226 1.75 -16.46 -13.50
C ASN A 226 1.87 -16.32 -15.02
N PHE A 227 1.40 -17.34 -15.74
CA PHE A 227 1.33 -17.34 -17.19
C PHE A 227 -0.14 -17.23 -17.64
N SER A 228 -0.39 -16.38 -18.63
CA SER A 228 -1.71 -16.24 -19.25
C SER A 228 -1.59 -16.09 -20.75
N GLU A 229 -2.44 -16.78 -21.49
CA GLU A 229 -2.61 -16.65 -22.93
C GLU A 229 -3.95 -15.96 -23.23
N PHE A 230 -3.96 -15.03 -24.17
CA PHE A 230 -5.17 -14.31 -24.56
C PHE A 230 -5.12 -13.87 -26.03
N ASN A 231 -6.29 -13.80 -26.65
CA ASN A 231 -6.42 -13.32 -28.03
C ASN A 231 -6.58 -11.80 -28.05
N SER A 232 -5.76 -11.13 -28.87
CA SER A 232 -5.88 -9.71 -29.17
C SER A 232 -6.36 -9.50 -30.61
N SER A 233 -6.75 -8.27 -30.96
CA SER A 233 -7.03 -7.89 -32.36
C SER A 233 -5.85 -8.14 -33.31
N SER A 234 -4.62 -8.22 -32.77
CA SER A 234 -3.38 -8.51 -33.51
C SER A 234 -2.95 -9.98 -33.47
N GLY A 235 -3.80 -10.89 -32.98
CA GLY A 235 -3.50 -12.31 -32.78
C GLY A 235 -3.27 -12.70 -31.32
N THR A 236 -2.88 -13.95 -31.10
CA THR A 236 -2.62 -14.52 -29.78
C THR A 236 -1.43 -13.86 -29.11
N ARG A 237 -1.56 -13.60 -27.81
CA ARG A 237 -0.56 -12.95 -26.97
C ARG A 237 -0.33 -13.76 -25.71
N TYR A 238 0.91 -13.75 -25.26
CA TYR A 238 1.33 -14.42 -24.05
C TYR A 238 1.77 -13.38 -23.04
N ARG A 239 1.37 -13.54 -21.79
CA ARG A 239 1.81 -12.69 -20.69
C ARG A 239 2.34 -13.54 -19.56
N ILE A 240 3.54 -13.21 -19.10
CA ILE A 240 4.09 -13.67 -17.83
C ILE A 240 4.05 -12.53 -16.84
N SER A 241 3.64 -12.81 -15.61
CA SER A 241 3.67 -11.89 -14.49
C SER A 241 4.45 -12.52 -13.35
N VAL A 242 5.54 -11.87 -12.98
CA VAL A 242 6.39 -12.20 -11.83
C VAL A 242 5.98 -11.28 -10.68
N SER A 243 5.66 -11.86 -9.54
CA SER A 243 5.33 -11.13 -8.31
C SER A 243 6.28 -11.56 -7.20
N GLY A 244 6.74 -10.62 -6.37
CA GLY A 244 7.72 -10.90 -5.32
C GLY A 244 8.53 -9.65 -4.99
N TYR A 245 9.67 -9.80 -4.33
CA TYR A 245 10.62 -8.70 -4.10
C TYR A 245 11.78 -8.80 -5.10
N ILE A 246 11.60 -8.13 -6.23
CA ILE A 246 12.46 -8.27 -7.41
C ILE A 246 13.46 -7.12 -7.42
N PHE A 247 14.75 -7.43 -7.28
CA PHE A 247 15.84 -6.44 -7.42
C PHE A 247 16.02 -5.99 -8.87
N ALA A 248 16.56 -4.78 -9.08
CA ALA A 248 16.77 -4.20 -10.41
C ALA A 248 17.58 -5.10 -11.36
N PHE A 249 18.65 -5.74 -10.88
CA PHE A 249 19.47 -6.63 -11.70
C PHE A 249 18.70 -7.85 -12.25
N HIS A 250 17.66 -8.32 -11.55
CA HIS A 250 16.79 -9.38 -12.09
C HIS A 250 16.00 -8.87 -13.30
N ILE A 251 15.49 -7.64 -13.23
CA ILE A 251 14.78 -7.01 -14.34
C ILE A 251 15.70 -6.79 -15.53
N GLU A 252 16.93 -6.34 -15.30
CA GLU A 252 17.92 -6.23 -16.37
C GLU A 252 18.15 -7.55 -17.08
N LYS A 253 18.26 -8.66 -16.33
CA LYS A 253 18.33 -10.00 -16.94
C LYS A 253 17.07 -10.35 -17.75
N PHE A 254 15.87 -10.00 -17.27
CA PHE A 254 14.65 -10.18 -18.06
C PHE A 254 14.66 -9.35 -19.35
N MET A 255 15.14 -8.12 -19.28
CA MET A 255 15.22 -7.21 -20.42
C MET A 255 16.24 -7.67 -21.46
N LYS A 256 17.30 -8.38 -21.07
CA LYS A 256 18.24 -9.01 -22.02
C LYS A 256 17.58 -10.02 -22.94
N MET A 257 16.51 -10.69 -22.49
CA MET A 257 15.75 -11.66 -23.31
C MET A 257 14.86 -11.01 -24.36
N ARG A 258 14.68 -9.68 -24.31
CA ARG A 258 13.89 -8.93 -25.30
C ARG A 258 14.28 -9.22 -26.74
N LYS A 259 15.57 -9.47 -26.99
CA LYS A 259 16.11 -9.73 -28.34
C LYS A 259 15.52 -10.97 -29.03
N ASN A 260 14.90 -11.86 -28.27
CA ASN A 260 14.33 -13.11 -28.78
C ASN A 260 12.87 -12.96 -29.27
N TYR A 261 12.28 -11.77 -29.11
CA TYR A 261 10.86 -11.52 -29.39
C TYR A 261 10.70 -10.27 -30.24
N ASP A 262 9.78 -10.32 -31.21
CA ASP A 262 9.50 -9.19 -32.10
C ASP A 262 8.71 -8.10 -31.36
N SER A 263 7.89 -8.50 -30.38
CA SER A 263 7.17 -7.60 -29.49
C SER A 263 7.41 -7.96 -28.02
N PHE A 264 7.85 -6.97 -27.25
CA PHE A 264 8.22 -7.17 -25.85
C PHE A 264 7.72 -5.98 -25.04
N LYS A 265 6.49 -6.07 -24.57
CA LYS A 265 5.87 -5.03 -23.75
C LYS A 265 6.05 -5.36 -22.28
N THR A 266 6.61 -4.43 -21.52
CA THR A 266 6.84 -4.63 -20.09
C THR A 266 6.01 -3.69 -19.25
N SER A 267 5.54 -4.15 -18.10
CA SER A 267 4.96 -3.31 -17.06
C SER A 267 5.54 -3.68 -15.70
N LYS A 268 5.95 -2.67 -14.94
CA LYS A 268 6.66 -2.80 -13.65
C LYS A 268 5.89 -2.06 -12.56
N SER A 269 5.88 -2.63 -11.36
CA SER A 269 5.37 -1.99 -10.14
C SER A 269 6.50 -1.89 -9.14
N ILE A 270 6.79 -0.66 -8.73
CA ILE A 270 7.88 -0.33 -7.79
C ILE A 270 7.34 -0.43 -6.37
N LEU A 271 8.11 -1.02 -5.45
CA LEU A 271 7.70 -1.17 -4.05
C LEU A 271 7.91 0.13 -3.25
N HIS A 272 8.85 0.99 -3.66
CA HIS A 272 9.21 2.21 -2.95
C HIS A 272 8.47 3.46 -3.44
N GLN A 273 7.21 3.55 -3.01
CA GLN A 273 6.70 4.77 -2.38
C GLN A 273 6.23 4.33 -1.00
N LEU A 274 6.91 4.76 0.06
CA LEU A 274 6.33 4.67 1.41
C LEU A 274 5.08 5.54 1.39
N LYS A 275 3.93 4.91 1.12
CA LYS A 275 2.61 5.50 1.34
C LYS A 275 2.49 5.71 2.85
N TYR A 276 2.96 6.86 3.32
CA TYR A 276 2.52 7.38 4.60
C TYR A 276 1.02 7.57 4.49
N GLY A 277 0.27 6.70 5.17
CA GLY A 277 -1.12 6.94 5.45
C GLY A 277 -1.23 8.31 6.11
N LYS A 278 -1.84 9.25 5.39
CA LYS A 278 -2.44 10.44 5.96
C LYS A 278 -3.52 9.98 6.94
N ASN A 279 -3.15 9.71 8.19
CA ASN A 279 -4.09 9.87 9.28
C ASN A 279 -4.13 11.36 9.58
N MET A 280 -4.95 12.07 8.81
CA MET A 280 -5.41 13.39 9.19
C MET A 280 -6.31 13.21 10.42
N LYS A 281 -5.92 13.94 11.47
CA LYS A 281 -6.62 14.35 12.70
C LYS A 281 -8.05 13.86 12.88
#